data_AF-A0A239C8M9-F1
#
_entry.id   AF-A0A239C8M9-F1
#
_cell.length_a   1.000
_cell.length_b   1.000
_cell.length_c   1.000
_cell.angle_alpha   90.00
_cell.angle_beta   90.00
_cell.angle_gamma   90.00
#
_symmetry.space_group_name_H-M   'P 1'
#
loop_
_entity.id
_entity.type
_entity.pdbx_description
1 polymer ?
#
loop_
_entity_poly.entity_id
_entity_poly.type
_entity_poly.pdbx_seq_one_letter_code
_entity_poly.pdbx_strand_id
1 'polypeptide(L)'
;MLESCQNAQERWGGVHKLIDRWLQEREELVTAFRELRDAKPAFADKSLNGRFCEILVDYVSAWHFEICEQLISEAKAFGDDGGLELAQQINPRIDVSTERALAFNDHCSKGKCTDSERFAEELKTLGGQLRERFELEDCLIEVLHTAHKEEAPAAV
;
A
#
# COMPACT_ATOMS: atom_id res chain seq x y z
N MET A 1 -28.70 -19.98 -2.75
CA MET A 1 -27.50 -20.35 -3.53
C MET A 1 -27.21 -19.35 -4.65
N LEU A 2 -28.20 -18.84 -5.40
CA LEU A 2 -27.97 -17.79 -6.42
C LEU A 2 -27.71 -16.39 -5.81
N GLU A 3 -28.36 -16.04 -4.69
CA GLU A 3 -28.15 -14.77 -3.99
C GLU A 3 -26.72 -14.62 -3.44
N SER A 4 -26.06 -15.74 -3.10
CA SER A 4 -24.70 -15.76 -2.57
C SER A 4 -23.67 -15.38 -3.64
N CYS A 5 -23.84 -15.85 -4.87
CA CYS A 5 -22.96 -15.54 -5.99
C CYS A 5 -23.12 -14.09 -6.48
N GLN A 6 -24.35 -13.56 -6.51
CA GLN A 6 -24.59 -12.16 -6.87
C GLN A 6 -23.93 -11.20 -5.88
N ASN A 7 -24.05 -11.47 -4.57
CA ASN A 7 -23.47 -10.63 -3.52
C ASN A 7 -21.93 -10.69 -3.54
N ALA A 8 -21.34 -11.86 -3.83
CA ALA A 8 -19.90 -12.01 -3.98
C ALA A 8 -19.36 -11.22 -5.18
N GLN A 9 -20.09 -11.19 -6.31
CA GLN A 9 -19.67 -10.47 -7.52
C GLN A 9 -19.80 -8.95 -7.38
N GLU A 10 -20.86 -8.45 -6.73
CA GLU A 10 -21.00 -7.02 -6.43
C GLU A 10 -19.92 -6.55 -5.45
N ARG A 11 -19.57 -7.38 -4.45
CA ARG A 11 -18.45 -7.12 -3.55
C ARG A 11 -17.12 -7.10 -4.30
N TRP A 12 -16.83 -8.12 -5.10
CA TRP A 12 -15.60 -8.19 -5.89
C TRP A 12 -15.42 -6.95 -6.79
N GLY A 13 -16.48 -6.52 -7.48
CA GLY A 13 -16.44 -5.29 -8.29
C GLY A 13 -16.26 -4.00 -7.47
N GLY A 14 -16.69 -3.99 -6.20
CA GLY A 14 -16.44 -2.89 -5.25
C GLY A 14 -15.00 -2.86 -4.75
N VAL A 15 -14.47 -4.02 -4.36
CA VAL A 15 -13.07 -4.20 -3.93
C VAL A 15 -12.11 -3.87 -5.06
N HIS A 16 -12.42 -4.28 -6.30
CA HIS A 16 -11.61 -3.95 -7.48
C HIS A 16 -11.43 -2.43 -7.67
N LYS A 17 -12.53 -1.67 -7.58
CA LYS A 17 -12.49 -0.20 -7.70
C LYS A 17 -11.72 0.47 -6.56
N LEU A 18 -11.76 -0.12 -5.36
CA LEU A 18 -11.01 0.36 -4.22
C LEU A 18 -9.51 0.15 -4.45
N ILE A 19 -9.12 -1.04 -4.93
CA ILE A 19 -7.74 -1.36 -5.29
C ILE A 19 -7.24 -0.42 -6.40
N ASP A 20 -8.03 -0.18 -7.46
CA ASP A 20 -7.66 0.74 -8.53
C ASP A 20 -7.35 2.16 -8.01
N ARG A 21 -8.18 2.68 -7.10
CA ARG A 21 -7.93 3.99 -6.48
C ARG A 21 -6.64 3.98 -5.67
N TRP A 22 -6.41 2.94 -4.88
CA TRP A 22 -5.22 2.85 -4.05
C TRP A 22 -3.93 2.65 -4.88
N LEU A 23 -4.00 1.96 -6.02
CA LEU A 23 -2.91 1.92 -6.99
C LEU A 23 -2.60 3.30 -7.61
N GLN A 24 -3.62 4.16 -7.77
CA GLN A 24 -3.39 5.56 -8.14
C GLN A 24 -2.65 6.33 -7.05
N GLU A 25 -2.99 6.12 -5.77
CA GLU A 25 -2.25 6.72 -4.63
C GLU A 25 -0.79 6.23 -4.59
N ARG A 26 -0.55 4.96 -4.95
CA ARG A 26 0.82 4.43 -5.12
C ARG A 26 1.59 5.21 -6.19
N GLU A 27 0.97 5.49 -7.33
CA GLU A 27 1.60 6.27 -8.41
C GLU A 27 1.95 7.69 -7.94
N GLU A 28 1.05 8.33 -7.19
CA GLU A 28 1.28 9.64 -6.58
C GLU A 28 2.46 9.59 -5.60
N LEU A 29 2.54 8.58 -4.74
CA LEU A 29 3.67 8.36 -3.83
C LEU A 29 4.99 8.19 -4.58
N VAL A 30 5.01 7.37 -5.64
CA VAL A 30 6.21 7.15 -6.46
C VAL A 30 6.65 8.43 -7.14
N THR A 31 5.71 9.24 -7.61
CA THR A 31 5.98 10.53 -8.25
C THR A 31 6.58 11.50 -7.23
N ALA A 32 5.93 11.68 -6.08
CA ALA A 32 6.42 12.54 -4.99
C ALA A 32 7.81 12.10 -4.50
N PHE A 33 8.07 10.80 -4.41
CA PHE A 33 9.38 10.26 -4.06
C PHE A 33 10.46 10.68 -5.07
N ARG A 34 10.17 10.59 -6.37
CA ARG A 34 11.11 10.98 -7.44
C ARG A 34 11.38 12.48 -7.39
N GLU A 35 10.34 13.29 -7.26
CA GLU A 35 10.45 14.75 -7.13
C GLU A 35 11.34 15.13 -5.94
N LEU A 36 11.09 14.52 -4.77
CA LEU A 36 11.88 14.76 -3.57
C LEU A 36 13.35 14.33 -3.74
N ARG A 37 13.59 13.15 -4.33
CA ARG A 37 14.94 12.64 -4.61
C ARG A 37 15.72 13.55 -5.57
N ASP A 38 15.06 14.03 -6.62
CA ASP A 38 15.71 14.79 -7.70
C ASP A 38 15.98 16.25 -7.27
N ALA A 39 15.25 16.75 -6.27
CA ALA A 39 15.41 18.09 -5.72
C ALA A 39 16.70 18.30 -4.87
N LYS A 40 17.52 17.27 -4.65
CA LYS A 40 18.87 17.27 -4.02
C LYS A 40 19.11 18.33 -2.92
N PRO A 41 19.57 19.58 -3.15
CA PRO A 41 19.75 20.54 -2.04
C PRO A 41 18.44 21.03 -1.38
N ALA A 42 17.27 20.73 -1.93
CA ALA A 42 15.97 21.14 -1.39
C ALA A 42 15.37 20.16 -0.36
N PHE A 43 16.12 19.15 0.13
CA PHE A 43 15.66 18.28 1.23
C PHE A 43 15.27 19.07 2.49
N ALA A 44 15.85 20.26 2.67
CA ALA A 44 15.53 21.19 3.75
C ALA A 44 14.22 21.98 3.53
N ASP A 45 13.61 21.89 2.34
CA ASP A 45 12.32 22.48 2.07
C ASP A 45 11.24 21.68 2.78
N LYS A 46 10.74 22.26 3.89
CA LYS A 46 9.68 21.68 4.72
C LYS A 46 8.37 21.47 3.96
N SER A 47 8.13 22.23 2.90
CA SER A 47 6.93 22.09 2.07
C SER A 47 7.03 20.82 1.21
N LEU A 48 8.17 20.61 0.54
CA LEU A 48 8.39 19.45 -0.31
C LEU A 48 8.46 18.14 0.48
N ASN A 49 9.23 18.11 1.58
CA ASN A 49 9.30 16.90 2.40
C ASN A 49 8.00 16.66 3.18
N GLY A 50 7.28 17.72 3.58
CA GLY A 50 5.97 17.63 4.23
C GLY A 50 4.94 16.97 3.34
N ARG A 51 4.79 17.46 2.10
CA ARG A 51 3.87 16.86 1.11
C ARG A 51 4.18 15.39 0.85
N PHE A 52 5.46 15.03 0.69
CA PHE A 52 5.83 13.63 0.53
C PHE A 52 5.45 12.79 1.75
N CYS A 53 5.65 13.31 2.97
CA CYS A 53 5.30 12.59 4.20
C CYS A 53 3.79 12.42 4.37
N GLU A 54 2.98 13.42 4.00
CA GLU A 54 1.52 13.32 3.98
C GLU A 54 1.08 12.17 3.05
N ILE A 55 1.51 12.20 1.79
CA ILE A 55 1.18 11.14 0.81
C ILE A 55 1.66 9.76 1.28
N LEU A 56 2.86 9.68 1.87
CA LEU A 56 3.40 8.44 2.42
C LEU A 56 2.52 7.89 3.54
N VAL A 57 2.15 8.73 4.51
CA VAL A 57 1.33 8.30 5.66
C VAL A 57 -0.06 7.90 5.20
N ASP A 58 -0.67 8.66 4.29
CA ASP A 58 -1.99 8.35 3.72
C ASP A 58 -1.95 6.99 3.01
N TYR A 59 -0.97 6.77 2.12
CA TYR A 59 -0.79 5.50 1.41
C TYR A 59 -0.64 4.30 2.35
N VAL A 60 0.25 4.41 3.35
CA VAL A 60 0.50 3.27 4.25
C VAL A 60 -0.68 2.99 5.18
N SER A 61 -1.48 4.02 5.49
CA SER A 61 -2.67 3.92 6.33
C SER A 61 -3.85 3.31 5.56
N ALA A 62 -4.06 3.73 4.31
CA ALA A 62 -5.11 3.19 3.44
C ALA A 62 -4.98 1.67 3.27
N TRP A 63 -3.76 1.15 3.19
CA TRP A 63 -3.52 -0.30 3.18
C TRP A 63 -4.13 -1.00 4.40
N HIS A 64 -3.84 -0.49 5.60
CA HIS A 64 -4.22 -1.14 6.86
C HIS A 64 -5.69 -0.97 7.21
N PHE A 65 -6.27 0.18 6.89
CA PHE A 65 -7.63 0.52 7.31
C PHE A 65 -8.69 0.30 6.23
N GLU A 66 -8.31 0.12 4.97
CA GLU A 66 -9.26 -0.09 3.88
C GLU A 66 -8.92 -1.35 3.08
N ILE A 67 -7.74 -1.41 2.45
CA ILE A 67 -7.44 -2.46 1.46
C ILE A 67 -7.34 -3.85 2.10
N CYS A 68 -6.54 -4.00 3.16
CA CYS A 68 -6.30 -5.29 3.80
C CYS A 68 -7.60 -5.90 4.36
N GLU A 69 -8.47 -5.08 4.96
CA GLU A 69 -9.76 -5.56 5.46
C GLU A 69 -10.64 -6.09 4.33
N GLN A 70 -10.73 -5.35 3.21
CA GLN A 70 -11.54 -5.77 2.07
C GLN A 70 -11.01 -7.05 1.42
N LEU A 71 -9.69 -7.17 1.23
CA LEU A 71 -9.05 -8.39 0.69
C LEU A 71 -9.31 -9.62 1.57
N ILE A 72 -9.17 -9.46 2.90
CA ILE A 72 -9.44 -10.56 3.85
C ILE A 72 -10.93 -10.93 3.85
N SER A 73 -11.81 -9.93 3.78
CA SER A 73 -13.26 -10.14 3.72
C SER A 73 -13.67 -10.89 2.46
N GLU A 74 -13.07 -10.54 1.32
CA GLU A 74 -13.26 -11.21 0.04
C GLU A 74 -12.79 -12.67 0.10
N ALA A 75 -11.56 -12.93 0.52
CA ALA A 75 -11.04 -14.29 0.67
C ALA A 75 -11.92 -15.17 1.58
N LYS A 76 -12.44 -14.61 2.68
CA LYS A 76 -13.42 -15.31 3.54
C LYS A 76 -14.74 -15.62 2.84
N ALA A 77 -15.22 -14.71 1.98
CA ALA A 77 -16.46 -14.88 1.25
C ALA A 77 -16.35 -15.99 0.18
N PHE A 78 -15.17 -16.15 -0.42
CA PHE A 78 -14.86 -17.21 -1.39
C PHE A 78 -14.37 -18.51 -0.72
N GLY A 79 -14.08 -18.50 0.59
CA GLY A 79 -13.59 -19.68 1.31
C GLY A 79 -12.12 -20.01 1.02
N ASP A 80 -11.33 -18.99 0.71
CA ASP A 80 -9.91 -19.11 0.36
C ASP A 80 -9.02 -19.13 1.61
N ASP A 81 -9.01 -20.28 2.28
CA ASP A 81 -8.19 -20.49 3.48
C ASP A 81 -6.69 -20.35 3.18
N GLY A 82 -6.25 -20.76 1.98
CA GLY A 82 -4.85 -20.67 1.57
C GLY A 82 -4.37 -19.22 1.37
N GLY A 83 -5.20 -18.38 0.75
CA GLY A 83 -4.96 -16.95 0.65
C GLY A 83 -4.90 -16.28 2.02
N LEU A 84 -5.81 -16.64 2.92
CA LEU A 84 -5.83 -16.13 4.30
C LEU A 84 -4.56 -16.51 5.08
N GLU A 85 -4.05 -17.74 4.93
CA GLU A 85 -2.79 -18.16 5.55
C GLU A 85 -1.60 -17.38 4.99
N LEU A 86 -1.56 -17.12 3.69
CA LEU A 86 -0.51 -16.30 3.09
C LEU A 86 -0.56 -14.85 3.59
N ALA A 87 -1.75 -14.28 3.71
CA ALA A 87 -1.96 -12.93 4.27
C ALA A 87 -1.36 -12.81 5.68
N GLN A 88 -1.55 -13.83 6.52
CA GLN A 88 -0.98 -13.87 7.87
C GLN A 88 0.56 -13.90 7.88
N GLN A 89 1.19 -14.49 6.85
CA GLN A 89 2.64 -14.54 6.74
C GLN A 89 3.24 -13.23 6.18
N ILE A 90 2.53 -12.56 5.28
CA ILE A 90 3.01 -11.34 4.62
C ILE A 90 2.76 -10.08 5.45
N ASN A 91 1.60 -9.97 6.10
CA ASN A 91 1.21 -8.77 6.86
C ASN A 91 2.29 -8.28 7.85
N PRO A 92 2.97 -9.14 8.65
CA PRO A 92 4.02 -8.69 9.55
C PRO A 92 5.18 -7.97 8.85
N ARG A 93 5.49 -8.32 7.59
CA ARG A 93 6.54 -7.62 6.82
C ARG A 93 6.05 -6.26 6.34
N ILE A 94 4.77 -6.14 5.98
CA ILE A 94 4.16 -4.86 5.64
C ILE A 94 4.11 -3.94 6.86
N ASP A 95 3.82 -4.48 8.05
CA ASP A 95 3.83 -3.73 9.31
C ASP A 95 5.19 -3.09 9.58
N VAL A 96 6.28 -3.84 9.41
CA VAL A 96 7.66 -3.31 9.54
C VAL A 96 7.90 -2.16 8.57
N SER A 97 7.43 -2.26 7.33
CA SER A 97 7.54 -1.15 6.37
C SER A 97 6.69 0.05 6.78
N THR A 98 5.50 -0.14 7.36
CA THR A 98 4.65 0.94 7.88
C THR A 98 5.35 1.64 9.05
N GLU A 99 5.91 0.90 10.00
CA GLU A 99 6.67 1.48 11.11
C GLU A 99 7.84 2.34 10.61
N ARG A 100 8.55 1.87 9.57
CA ARG A 100 9.64 2.64 8.97
C ARG A 100 9.14 3.92 8.29
N ALA A 101 8.02 3.87 7.60
CA ALA A 101 7.40 5.04 6.97
C ALA A 101 6.98 6.08 8.03
N LEU A 102 6.37 5.64 9.13
CA LEU A 102 6.01 6.50 10.25
C LEU A 102 7.24 7.11 10.92
N ALA A 103 8.29 6.33 11.14
CA ALA A 103 9.55 6.82 11.71
C ALA A 103 10.21 7.89 10.81
N PHE A 104 10.12 7.72 9.48
CA PHE A 104 10.59 8.72 8.53
C PHE A 104 9.77 10.02 8.62
N ASN A 105 8.43 9.93 8.61
CA ASN A 105 7.55 11.09 8.78
C ASN A 105 7.86 11.85 10.09
N ASP A 106 8.04 11.12 11.18
CA ASP A 106 8.43 11.66 12.48
C ASP A 106 9.75 12.41 12.43
N HIS A 107 10.72 11.89 11.67
CA HIS A 107 12.02 12.52 11.48
C HIS A 107 11.90 13.86 10.73
N CYS A 108 11.09 13.89 9.68
CA CYS A 108 10.76 15.09 8.90
C CYS A 108 10.07 16.16 9.76
N SER A 109 9.03 15.75 10.50
CA SER A 109 8.22 16.62 11.35
C SER A 109 9.04 17.28 12.47
N LYS A 110 10.01 16.57 13.03
CA LYS A 110 10.90 17.06 14.11
C LYS A 110 12.00 18.01 13.60
N GLY A 111 12.04 18.33 12.30
CA GLY A 111 13.03 19.24 11.73
C GLY A 111 14.46 18.72 11.80
N LYS A 112 14.65 17.39 11.90
CA LYS A 112 15.97 16.74 11.96
C LYS A 112 16.61 16.57 10.58
N CYS A 113 15.93 17.00 9.52
CA CYS A 113 16.38 16.99 8.12
C CYS A 113 17.35 18.13 7.77
N THR A 114 18.10 18.65 8.74
CA THR A 114 19.11 19.69 8.50
C THR A 114 20.39 19.15 7.87
N ASP A 115 20.60 17.83 7.97
CA ASP A 115 21.69 17.11 7.33
C ASP A 115 21.19 16.47 6.02
N SER A 116 21.58 17.07 4.90
CA SER A 116 21.14 16.65 3.56
C SER A 116 21.70 15.29 3.14
N GLU A 117 22.91 14.92 3.59
CA GLU A 117 23.50 13.63 3.25
C GLU A 117 22.78 12.51 3.99
N ARG A 118 22.58 12.69 5.30
CA ARG A 118 21.82 11.74 6.12
C ARG A 118 20.37 11.59 5.65
N PHE A 119 19.73 12.70 5.24
CA PHE A 119 18.38 12.65 4.69
C PHE A 119 18.32 11.84 3.39
N ALA A 120 19.30 12.03 2.49
CA ALA A 120 19.38 11.28 1.25
C ALA A 120 19.58 9.76 1.50
N GLU A 121 20.37 9.39 2.51
CA GLU A 121 20.54 8.00 2.93
C GLU A 121 19.25 7.38 3.50
N GLU A 122 18.54 8.12 4.35
CA GLU A 122 17.24 7.71 4.89
C GLU A 122 16.20 7.56 3.79
N LEU A 123 16.13 8.51 2.85
CA LEU A 123 15.23 8.46 1.70
C LEU A 123 15.55 7.27 0.78
N LYS A 124 16.83 6.97 0.56
CA LYS A 124 17.27 5.78 -0.19
C LYS A 124 16.84 4.49 0.51
N THR A 125 17.00 4.42 1.82
CA THR A 125 16.59 3.28 2.64
C THR A 125 15.08 3.08 2.58
N LEU A 126 14.31 4.16 2.74
CA LEU A 126 12.86 4.16 2.60
C LEU A 126 12.42 3.67 1.21
N GLY A 127 13.07 4.13 0.14
CA GLY A 127 12.76 3.69 -1.22
C GLY A 127 13.00 2.19 -1.45
N GLY A 128 14.00 1.60 -0.79
CA GLY A 128 14.23 0.15 -0.81
C GLY A 128 13.10 -0.61 -0.11
N GLN A 129 12.66 -0.12 1.05
CA GLN A 129 11.57 -0.71 1.82
C GLN A 129 10.21 -0.58 1.11
N LEU A 130 9.94 0.58 0.49
CA LEU A 130 8.72 0.79 -0.30
C LEU A 130 8.66 -0.16 -1.49
N ARG A 131 9.79 -0.46 -2.15
CA ARG A 131 9.80 -1.44 -3.25
C ARG A 131 9.41 -2.83 -2.76
N GLU A 132 10.05 -3.30 -1.70
CA GLU A 132 9.73 -4.59 -1.08
C GLU A 132 8.26 -4.64 -0.67
N ARG A 133 7.76 -3.57 -0.05
CA ARG A 133 6.35 -3.42 0.30
C ARG A 133 5.43 -3.55 -0.91
N PHE A 134 5.72 -2.85 -2.03
CA PHE A 134 4.90 -2.94 -3.24
C PHE A 134 4.82 -4.37 -3.77
N GLU A 135 5.93 -5.10 -3.78
CA GLU A 135 5.95 -6.51 -4.20
C GLU A 135 5.09 -7.40 -3.29
N LEU A 136 5.12 -7.16 -1.97
CA LEU A 136 4.30 -7.89 -1.01
C LEU A 136 2.80 -7.57 -1.17
N GLU A 137 2.47 -6.30 -1.37
CA GLU A 137 1.10 -5.87 -1.59
C GLU A 137 0.54 -6.43 -2.91
N ASP A 138 1.34 -6.43 -3.97
CA ASP A 138 0.96 -7.00 -5.28
C ASP A 138 0.72 -8.51 -5.15
N CYS A 139 1.58 -9.22 -4.41
CA CYS A 139 1.38 -10.64 -4.11
C CYS A 139 0.06 -10.90 -3.38
N LEU A 140 -0.29 -10.06 -2.40
CA LEU A 140 -1.55 -10.19 -1.68
C LEU A 140 -2.77 -9.88 -2.55
N ILE A 141 -2.71 -8.87 -3.41
CA ILE A 141 -3.80 -8.58 -4.36
C ILE A 141 -3.96 -9.72 -5.37
N GLU A 142 -2.86 -10.29 -5.85
CA GLU A 142 -2.91 -11.41 -6.79
C GLU A 142 -3.62 -12.62 -6.16
N VAL A 143 -3.23 -12.97 -4.93
CA VAL A 143 -3.72 -14.17 -4.25
C VAL A 143 -5.12 -13.98 -3.67
N LEU A 144 -5.42 -12.82 -3.07
CA LEU A 144 -6.68 -12.59 -2.36
C LEU A 144 -7.79 -12.00 -3.21
N HIS A 145 -7.48 -11.47 -4.40
CA HIS A 145 -8.47 -10.79 -5.25
C HIS A 145 -8.47 -11.26 -6.70
N THR A 146 -7.28 -11.41 -7.30
CA THR A 146 -7.20 -11.82 -8.71
C THR A 146 -7.52 -13.30 -8.89
N ALA A 147 -7.17 -14.15 -7.91
CA ALA A 147 -7.53 -15.56 -7.91
C ALA A 147 -9.04 -15.81 -8.04
N HIS A 148 -9.87 -14.95 -7.43
CA HIS A 148 -11.33 -15.11 -7.44
C HIS A 148 -12.00 -14.54 -8.71
N LYS A 149 -11.23 -13.94 -9.63
CA LYS A 149 -11.73 -13.35 -10.88
C LYS A 149 -12.40 -14.37 -11.82
N GLU A 150 -11.89 -15.61 -11.87
CA GLU A 150 -12.44 -16.68 -12.74
C GLU A 150 -13.47 -17.56 -12.02
N GLU A 151 -13.50 -17.54 -10.68
CA GLU A 151 -14.52 -18.23 -9.88
C GLU A 151 -15.85 -17.47 -9.84
N ALA A 152 -15.84 -16.20 -10.27
CA ALA A 152 -17.06 -15.48 -10.63
C ALA A 152 -17.63 -16.09 -11.93
N PRO A 153 -18.77 -16.81 -11.89
CA PRO A 153 -19.30 -17.44 -13.10
C PRO A 153 -19.54 -16.37 -14.16
N ALA A 154 -19.00 -16.61 -15.37
CA ALA A 154 -19.27 -15.77 -16.53
C ALA A 154 -20.79 -15.67 -16.71
N ALA A 155 -21.33 -14.45 -16.57
CA ALA A 155 -22.72 -14.18 -16.88
C ALA A 155 -22.93 -14.48 -18.37
N VAL A 156 -23.62 -15.58 -18.66
CA VAL A 156 -24.11 -15.95 -20.00
C VAL A 156 -25.37 -15.15 -20.31
#